data_AF-A0A8S7P336-F1
#
_entry.id   AF-A0A8S7P336-F1
#
_cell.length_a   1.000
_cell.length_b   1.000
_cell.length_c   1.000
_cell.angle_alpha   90.00
_cell.angle_beta   90.00
_cell.angle_gamma   90.00
#
_symmetry.space_group_name_H-M   'P 1'
#
loop_
_entity.id
_entity.type
_entity.pdbx_description
1 polymer ?
#
loop_
_entity_poly.entity_id
_entity_poly.type
_entity_poly.pdbx_seq_one_letter_code
_entity_poly.pdbx_strand_id
1 'polypeptide(L)'
;MKRHLNTSYRLVWNHITGTLVVASELARSRGKGAGVAVALSLATVTSVPALAADTVVQAGETVNGGTLVNHDNQFVSGTADGVTVSTGLELGPDSDENTGGQWIKAGGTGRNTTVTANGRQIVQAGGTASDTVIRDGGGQSLNGLAVNTTLNNRGEQWVHEGGVATGTIINRDGYQSVKSGGLATGTIINTGAEGGPDSDNSYTGQKVQGTAESTTINKNGRQIILFSGIARDTLIYAGGDQSVHGRALNTTLNGGYQYVHKDGLALNTVINEGGWQVVKAGGAVGNTTINQNGELRVHAGGEATAVTQNTGGALVTSTAATVTGINRLGAFSVVEGKADNVVLENGGRLDVLSGHTATNTRVDDGGTLDVRNGGAATTVSMGNGGVLLADSGAAVSGTRSDGKAFSIGGGQADALMLEKG
;
A
#
# COMPACT_ATOMS: atom_id res chain seq x y z
N MET A 1 53.35 52.29 -9.27
CA MET A 1 53.06 50.84 -9.24
C MET A 1 51.68 50.62 -8.64
N LYS A 2 50.70 50.18 -9.44
CA LYS A 2 49.38 49.76 -8.97
C LYS A 2 49.55 48.39 -8.27
N ARG A 3 49.19 48.28 -6.98
CA ARG A 3 49.09 46.99 -6.30
C ARG A 3 47.82 46.29 -6.80
N HIS A 4 47.96 45.13 -7.43
CA HIS A 4 46.85 44.25 -7.75
C HIS A 4 46.14 43.83 -6.45
N LEU A 5 44.89 44.25 -6.27
CA LEU A 5 43.99 43.71 -5.25
C LEU A 5 43.45 42.37 -5.75
N ASN A 6 43.39 41.40 -4.85
CA ASN A 6 42.95 40.04 -5.14
C ASN A 6 41.43 40.04 -5.40
N THR A 7 41.00 39.69 -6.62
CA THR A 7 39.59 39.76 -7.06
C THR A 7 38.85 38.41 -7.03
N SER A 8 39.48 37.35 -6.52
CA SER A 8 38.90 35.99 -6.50
C SER A 8 38.89 35.42 -5.09
N TYR A 9 37.71 35.00 -4.62
CA TYR A 9 37.51 34.31 -3.33
C TYR A 9 36.52 33.15 -3.47
N ARG A 10 36.61 32.17 -2.56
CA ARG A 10 35.64 31.06 -2.45
C ARG A 10 34.91 31.10 -1.12
N LEU A 11 33.67 30.64 -1.09
CA LEU A 11 32.91 30.44 0.14
C LEU A 11 33.11 28.98 0.60
N VAL A 12 33.47 28.79 1.88
CA VAL A 12 33.66 27.48 2.50
C VAL A 12 32.75 27.37 3.71
N TRP A 13 32.05 26.24 3.82
CA TRP A 13 31.17 25.96 4.96
C TRP A 13 32.00 25.67 6.22
N ASN A 14 31.76 26.43 7.30
CA ASN A 14 32.36 26.18 8.60
C ASN A 14 31.39 25.40 9.50
N HIS A 15 31.74 24.14 9.79
CA HIS A 15 30.92 23.24 10.60
C HIS A 15 30.87 23.62 12.10
N ILE A 16 31.78 24.46 12.59
CA ILE A 16 31.79 24.91 13.99
C ILE A 16 30.84 26.10 14.17
N THR A 17 30.81 27.02 13.21
CA THR A 17 30.02 28.25 13.30
C THR A 17 28.72 28.21 12.49
N GLY A 18 28.42 27.10 11.78
CA GLY A 18 27.21 26.92 10.98
C GLY A 18 27.02 27.95 9.87
N THR A 19 28.10 28.52 9.33
CA THR A 19 28.07 29.67 8.41
C THR A 19 29.08 29.54 7.27
N LEU A 20 28.79 30.18 6.14
CA LEU A 20 29.72 30.29 5.00
C LEU A 20 30.75 31.40 5.26
N VAL A 21 32.03 31.06 5.13
CA VAL A 21 33.14 31.99 5.35
C VAL A 21 33.93 32.18 4.05
N VAL A 22 34.34 33.42 3.78
CA VAL A 22 35.15 33.77 2.60
C VAL A 22 36.60 33.37 2.81
N ALA A 23 37.12 32.52 1.93
CA ALA A 23 38.53 32.09 1.91
C ALA A 23 39.21 32.49 0.59
N SER A 24 40.42 33.02 0.69
CA SER A 24 41.28 33.29 -0.47
C SER A 24 41.69 31.98 -1.17
N GLU A 25 41.74 31.96 -2.50
CA GLU A 25 42.10 30.75 -3.27
C GLU A 25 43.55 30.29 -3.05
N LEU A 26 44.42 31.17 -2.53
CA LEU A 26 45.82 30.86 -2.21
C LEU A 26 45.98 30.07 -0.90
N ALA A 27 44.91 29.86 -0.13
CA ALA A 27 44.95 29.04 1.07
C ALA A 27 44.91 27.54 0.71
N ARG A 28 46.09 26.92 0.55
CA ARG A 28 46.25 25.45 0.48
C ARG A 28 46.31 24.87 1.90
N SER A 29 45.56 23.79 2.12
CA SER A 29 45.20 23.25 3.43
C SER A 29 46.35 22.58 4.20
N ARG A 30 46.30 22.71 5.54
CA ARG A 30 46.43 21.69 6.61
C ARG A 30 46.95 22.33 7.90
N GLY A 31 46.04 22.75 8.79
CA GLY A 31 46.36 23.15 10.16
C GLY A 31 45.86 22.10 11.15
N LYS A 32 46.78 21.40 11.82
CA LYS A 32 46.50 20.53 12.97
C LYS A 32 46.13 21.40 14.18
N GLY A 33 45.04 21.07 14.88
CA GLY A 33 44.66 21.76 16.12
C GLY A 33 45.58 21.37 17.26
N ALA A 34 46.40 22.32 17.73
CA ALA A 34 47.08 22.28 19.02
C ALA A 34 46.44 23.34 19.93
N GLY A 35 46.20 22.96 21.18
CA GLY A 35 45.28 23.64 22.08
C GLY A 35 45.70 25.03 22.56
N VAL A 36 44.68 25.80 22.93
CA VAL A 36 44.80 26.93 23.86
C VAL A 36 43.74 26.71 24.93
N ALA A 37 44.22 26.54 26.16
CA ALA A 37 43.38 26.47 27.35
C ALA A 37 42.76 27.85 27.61
N VAL A 38 41.44 27.93 27.46
CA VAL A 38 40.64 28.98 28.09
C VAL A 38 40.01 28.35 29.32
N ALA A 39 40.47 28.77 30.49
CA ALA A 39 39.86 28.43 31.77
C ALA A 39 38.51 29.16 31.89
N LEU A 40 37.46 28.56 31.32
CA LEU A 40 36.11 28.69 31.87
C LEU A 40 36.00 27.61 32.94
N SER A 41 35.65 28.02 34.16
CA SER A 41 35.25 27.12 35.24
C SER A 41 34.02 26.32 34.82
N LEU A 42 34.22 25.22 34.09
CA LEU A 42 33.30 24.10 34.12
C LEU A 42 33.33 23.61 35.56
N ALA A 43 32.28 23.89 36.32
CA ALA A 43 31.86 22.93 37.32
C ALA A 43 31.64 21.64 36.54
N THR A 44 32.62 20.75 36.60
CA THR A 44 32.43 19.35 36.22
C THR A 44 31.41 18.80 37.20
N VAL A 45 30.14 19.03 36.92
CA VAL A 45 29.16 17.97 37.13
C VAL A 45 29.64 16.92 36.13
N THR A 46 30.57 16.06 36.56
CA THR A 46 30.54 14.70 36.07
C THR A 46 29.15 14.23 36.48
N SER A 47 28.16 14.43 35.61
CA SER A 47 27.05 13.52 35.58
C SER A 47 27.75 12.21 35.28
N VAL A 48 28.09 11.49 36.36
CA VAL A 48 28.11 10.04 36.35
C VAL A 48 26.94 9.68 35.45
N PRO A 49 27.09 8.87 34.38
CA PRO A 49 25.92 8.37 33.70
C PRO A 49 25.05 7.81 34.82
N ALA A 50 23.95 8.48 35.12
CA ALA A 50 23.01 7.96 36.09
C ALA A 50 22.67 6.62 35.47
N LEU A 51 23.09 5.52 36.11
CA LEU A 51 22.75 4.20 35.63
C LEU A 51 21.25 4.26 35.41
N ALA A 52 20.82 4.05 34.16
CA ALA A 52 19.43 3.89 33.80
C ALA A 52 18.77 3.05 34.90
N ALA A 53 17.83 3.65 35.63
CA ALA A 53 17.31 3.03 36.82
C ALA A 53 16.29 1.99 36.37
N ASP A 54 16.74 0.76 36.17
CA ASP A 54 15.88 -0.37 35.85
C ASP A 54 14.76 -0.46 36.89
N THR A 55 13.55 -0.13 36.48
CA THR A 55 12.35 -0.23 37.32
C THR A 55 11.69 -1.56 37.06
N VAL A 56 11.39 -2.32 38.11
CA VAL A 56 10.74 -3.64 37.96
C VAL A 56 9.36 -3.59 38.58
N VAL A 57 8.34 -3.96 37.81
CA VAL A 57 6.97 -4.13 38.29
C VAL A 57 6.72 -5.62 38.45
N GLN A 58 6.66 -6.09 39.69
CA GLN A 58 6.57 -7.52 40.00
C GLN A 58 5.20 -8.10 39.67
N ALA A 59 5.09 -9.43 39.56
CA ALA A 59 3.80 -10.08 39.38
C ALA A 59 2.83 -9.72 40.53
N GLY A 60 1.59 -9.38 40.19
CA GLY A 60 0.58 -8.90 41.14
C GLY A 60 0.71 -7.43 41.54
N GLU A 61 1.80 -6.76 41.20
CA GLU A 61 1.98 -5.33 41.39
C GLU A 61 1.27 -4.54 40.29
N THR A 62 0.76 -3.37 40.63
CA THR A 62 0.26 -2.38 39.66
C THR A 62 0.90 -1.03 39.93
N VAL A 63 1.55 -0.46 38.92
CA VAL A 63 2.08 0.92 38.96
C VAL A 63 1.32 1.79 37.98
N ASN A 64 1.18 3.08 38.31
CA ASN A 64 0.44 4.06 37.51
C ASN A 64 1.33 5.25 37.15
N GLY A 65 1.27 5.66 35.89
CA GLY A 65 2.00 6.82 35.37
C GLY A 65 3.52 6.61 35.29
N GLY A 66 4.25 7.71 35.31
CA GLY A 66 5.70 7.74 35.14
C GLY A 66 6.13 7.96 33.69
N THR A 67 7.39 8.34 33.52
CA THR A 67 7.99 8.59 32.21
C THR A 67 9.36 7.94 32.15
N LEU A 68 9.60 7.12 31.12
CA LEU A 68 10.91 6.52 30.85
C LEU A 68 11.68 7.42 29.88
N VAL A 69 12.89 7.82 30.28
CA VAL A 69 13.78 8.70 29.52
C VAL A 69 15.21 8.17 29.59
N ASN A 70 16.16 8.74 28.83
CA ASN A 70 17.61 8.52 29.05
C ASN A 70 18.05 7.04 29.16
N HIS A 71 17.48 6.17 28.33
CA HIS A 71 17.71 4.73 28.32
C HIS A 71 17.20 3.95 29.55
N ASP A 72 16.32 4.54 30.36
CA ASP A 72 15.62 3.86 31.45
C ASP A 72 14.88 2.61 30.94
N ASN A 73 15.00 1.50 31.67
CA ASN A 73 14.19 0.31 31.43
C ASN A 73 13.09 0.18 32.47
N GLN A 74 11.90 -0.22 32.04
CA GLN A 74 10.88 -0.75 32.93
C GLN A 74 10.55 -2.20 32.56
N PHE A 75 10.84 -3.15 33.44
CA PHE A 75 10.49 -4.55 33.26
C PHE A 75 9.18 -4.87 33.96
N VAL A 76 8.14 -5.21 33.20
CA VAL A 76 6.78 -5.39 33.71
C VAL A 76 6.39 -6.86 33.68
N SER A 77 6.28 -7.47 34.87
CA SER A 77 5.67 -8.79 35.09
C SER A 77 4.31 -8.69 35.79
N GLY A 78 3.99 -7.53 36.40
CA GLY A 78 2.65 -7.16 36.89
C GLY A 78 1.87 -6.32 35.88
N THR A 79 1.33 -5.19 36.32
CA THR A 79 0.65 -4.21 35.47
C THR A 79 1.29 -2.83 35.55
N ALA A 80 1.58 -2.22 34.40
CA ALA A 80 1.99 -0.82 34.31
C ALA A 80 0.95 -0.04 33.50
N ASP A 81 0.29 0.92 34.12
CA ASP A 81 -0.81 1.69 33.53
C ASP A 81 -0.44 3.16 33.31
N GLY A 82 -0.69 3.69 32.12
CA GLY A 82 -0.49 5.11 31.82
C GLY A 82 0.96 5.57 31.74
N VAL A 83 1.91 4.66 31.55
CA VAL A 83 3.34 4.99 31.41
C VAL A 83 3.58 5.74 30.10
N THR A 84 4.35 6.83 30.16
CA THR A 84 4.89 7.48 28.96
C THR A 84 6.28 6.95 28.67
N VAL A 85 6.51 6.45 27.46
CA VAL A 85 7.80 5.90 27.03
C VAL A 85 8.41 6.84 26.01
N SER A 86 9.53 7.46 26.37
CA SER A 86 10.25 8.45 25.56
C SER A 86 11.72 8.08 25.37
N THR A 87 12.05 6.79 25.53
CA THR A 87 13.37 6.21 25.32
C THR A 87 13.31 4.77 24.80
N GLY A 88 14.39 4.28 24.19
CA GLY A 88 14.51 2.92 23.66
C GLY A 88 14.53 2.81 22.14
N LEU A 89 14.41 3.91 21.40
CA LEU A 89 14.41 3.98 19.93
C LEU A 89 15.21 5.18 19.39
N GLU A 90 16.12 5.75 20.18
CA GLU A 90 16.93 6.92 19.81
C GLU A 90 17.76 6.73 18.53
N LEU A 91 18.20 5.50 18.27
CA LEU A 91 19.01 5.14 17.10
C LEU A 91 18.16 4.70 15.91
N GLY A 92 16.83 4.74 16.04
CA GLY A 92 15.87 4.33 15.03
C GLY A 92 15.64 2.81 14.98
N PRO A 93 14.65 2.35 14.19
CA PRO A 93 14.20 0.96 14.18
C PRO A 93 15.18 -0.03 13.52
N ASP A 94 16.12 0.46 12.71
CA ASP A 94 17.10 -0.35 12.01
C ASP A 94 18.36 -0.64 12.85
N SER A 95 18.51 -0.01 14.01
CA SER A 95 19.64 -0.22 14.93
C SER A 95 19.30 -1.26 16.00
N ASP A 96 20.21 -2.22 16.17
CA ASP A 96 20.22 -3.21 17.25
C ASP A 96 20.92 -2.72 18.53
N GLU A 97 21.47 -1.50 18.51
CA GLU A 97 22.19 -0.89 19.63
C GLU A 97 21.27 -0.04 20.54
N ASN A 98 19.98 0.06 20.24
CA ASN A 98 19.02 0.77 21.09
C ASN A 98 18.95 0.14 22.50
N THR A 99 18.89 0.99 23.52
CA THR A 99 18.75 0.58 24.93
C THR A 99 17.68 1.41 25.63
N GLY A 100 17.05 0.84 26.65
CA GLY A 100 15.91 1.47 27.34
C GLY A 100 14.55 1.01 26.81
N GLY A 101 13.50 1.55 27.40
CA GLY A 101 12.12 1.35 27.01
C GLY A 101 11.30 0.53 28.01
N GLN A 102 10.04 0.29 27.67
CA GLN A 102 9.14 -0.51 28.50
C GLN A 102 9.06 -1.94 27.97
N TRP A 103 9.44 -2.90 28.81
CA TRP A 103 9.49 -4.32 28.50
C TRP A 103 8.34 -5.05 29.20
N ILE A 104 7.27 -5.34 28.47
CA ILE A 104 6.17 -6.16 28.95
C ILE A 104 6.58 -7.63 28.83
N LYS A 105 6.92 -8.25 29.96
CA LYS A 105 7.37 -9.63 30.06
C LYS A 105 6.20 -10.61 30.03
N ALA A 106 6.50 -11.90 29.96
CA ALA A 106 5.50 -12.96 30.08
C ALA A 106 4.63 -12.79 31.34
N GLY A 107 3.31 -12.81 31.17
CA GLY A 107 2.32 -12.58 32.24
C GLY A 107 2.12 -11.09 32.61
N GLY A 108 2.98 -10.20 32.14
CA GLY A 108 2.88 -8.76 32.36
C GLY A 108 1.84 -8.10 31.47
N THR A 109 1.30 -6.98 31.94
CA THR A 109 0.35 -6.14 31.19
C THR A 109 0.79 -4.67 31.16
N GLY A 110 0.96 -4.10 29.96
CA GLY A 110 1.08 -2.66 29.75
C GLY A 110 -0.27 -2.09 29.33
N ARG A 111 -0.83 -1.14 30.07
CA ARG A 111 -2.12 -0.48 29.74
C ARG A 111 -1.92 1.00 29.49
N ASN A 112 -2.70 1.56 28.57
CA ASN A 112 -2.75 3.00 28.30
C ASN A 112 -1.36 3.64 28.09
N THR A 113 -0.41 2.85 27.56
CA THR A 113 0.97 3.31 27.40
C THR A 113 1.02 4.31 26.25
N THR A 114 1.65 5.46 26.48
CA THR A 114 1.93 6.43 25.41
C THR A 114 3.40 6.32 24.99
N VAL A 115 3.65 5.89 23.77
CA VAL A 115 4.99 5.77 23.19
C VAL A 115 5.24 6.98 22.29
N THR A 116 6.20 7.83 22.65
CA THR A 116 6.50 9.08 21.94
C THR A 116 7.69 8.93 21.01
N ALA A 117 8.14 10.02 20.38
CA ALA A 117 9.45 10.08 19.73
C ALA A 117 10.53 9.46 20.63
N ASN A 118 11.42 8.66 20.02
CA ASN A 118 12.45 7.84 20.65
C ASN A 118 11.95 6.77 21.64
N GLY A 119 10.65 6.67 21.88
CA GLY A 119 10.06 5.68 22.76
C GLY A 119 10.01 4.30 22.11
N ARG A 120 10.36 3.26 22.88
CA ARG A 120 10.16 1.87 22.48
C ARG A 120 9.42 1.07 23.55
N GLN A 121 8.28 0.52 23.18
CA GLN A 121 7.63 -0.53 23.95
C GLN A 121 7.97 -1.90 23.35
N ILE A 122 8.36 -2.85 24.18
CA ILE A 122 8.70 -4.21 23.80
C ILE A 122 7.71 -5.14 24.49
N VAL A 123 6.82 -5.75 23.72
CA VAL A 123 5.87 -6.74 24.22
C VAL A 123 6.43 -8.12 23.90
N GLN A 124 6.96 -8.80 24.91
CA GLN A 124 7.55 -10.13 24.75
C GLN A 124 6.47 -11.21 24.63
N ALA A 125 6.88 -12.41 24.22
CA ALA A 125 5.98 -13.57 24.19
C ALA A 125 5.32 -13.78 25.56
N GLY A 126 3.99 -13.95 25.56
CA GLY A 126 3.17 -14.06 26.77
C GLY A 126 2.88 -12.75 27.50
N GLY A 127 3.44 -11.61 27.05
CA GLY A 127 3.07 -10.27 27.53
C GLY A 127 1.87 -9.70 26.77
N THR A 128 1.13 -8.79 27.41
CA THR A 128 -0.03 -8.11 26.80
C THR A 128 0.10 -6.60 26.88
N ALA A 129 -0.10 -5.90 25.77
CA ALA A 129 -0.32 -4.45 25.74
C ALA A 129 -1.78 -4.15 25.39
N SER A 130 -2.41 -3.19 26.06
CA SER A 130 -3.74 -2.71 25.72
C SER A 130 -3.78 -1.19 25.61
N ASP A 131 -4.56 -0.69 24.65
CA ASP A 131 -4.89 0.73 24.48
C ASP A 131 -3.63 1.60 24.37
N THR A 132 -2.60 1.05 23.71
CA THR A 132 -1.32 1.73 23.52
C THR A 132 -1.46 2.79 22.44
N VAL A 133 -0.99 4.01 22.71
CA VAL A 133 -0.93 5.09 21.73
C VAL A 133 0.53 5.31 21.34
N ILE A 134 0.83 5.13 20.06
CA ILE A 134 2.18 5.30 19.51
C ILE A 134 2.18 6.50 18.57
N ARG A 135 3.11 7.44 18.79
CA ARG A 135 3.15 8.68 18.00
C ARG A 135 4.55 9.22 17.78
N ASP A 136 4.64 10.08 16.76
CA ASP A 136 5.78 10.94 16.47
C ASP A 136 7.09 10.18 16.16
N GLY A 137 6.98 8.96 15.61
CA GLY A 137 8.11 8.06 15.35
C GLY A 137 8.44 7.08 16.47
N GLY A 138 7.65 7.04 17.55
CA GLY A 138 7.76 5.98 18.56
C GLY A 138 7.42 4.59 17.99
N GLY A 139 7.82 3.54 18.69
CA GLY A 139 7.67 2.16 18.20
C GLY A 139 7.22 1.13 19.22
N GLN A 140 6.44 0.14 18.80
CA GLN A 140 6.15 -1.08 19.55
C GLN A 140 6.69 -2.31 18.81
N SER A 141 7.60 -3.04 19.46
CA SER A 141 8.07 -4.35 19.01
C SER A 141 7.23 -5.44 19.67
N LEU A 142 6.42 -6.14 18.88
CA LEU A 142 5.37 -7.04 19.35
C LEU A 142 5.70 -8.50 19.05
N ASN A 143 5.99 -9.28 20.08
CA ASN A 143 6.14 -10.75 20.07
C ASN A 143 5.05 -11.43 20.93
N GLY A 144 4.27 -10.66 21.69
CA GLY A 144 3.12 -11.11 22.48
C GLY A 144 1.79 -10.64 21.88
N LEU A 145 0.87 -10.16 22.72
CA LEU A 145 -0.44 -9.65 22.32
C LEU A 145 -0.52 -8.13 22.47
N ALA A 146 -1.02 -7.42 21.46
CA ALA A 146 -1.39 -6.01 21.55
C ALA A 146 -2.87 -5.83 21.15
N VAL A 147 -3.64 -5.14 21.98
CA VAL A 147 -5.08 -4.90 21.79
C VAL A 147 -5.33 -3.39 21.69
N ASN A 148 -6.07 -2.96 20.66
CA ASN A 148 -6.50 -1.56 20.45
C ASN A 148 -5.34 -0.56 20.37
N THR A 149 -4.22 -0.93 19.75
CA THR A 149 -3.12 0.00 19.50
C THR A 149 -3.55 1.11 18.53
N THR A 150 -3.22 2.36 18.82
CA THR A 150 -3.43 3.49 17.89
C THR A 150 -2.09 4.06 17.44
N LEU A 151 -1.87 4.12 16.12
CA LEU A 151 -0.67 4.65 15.50
C LEU A 151 -0.96 6.02 14.87
N ASN A 152 -0.23 7.06 15.26
CA ASN A 152 -0.38 8.42 14.74
C ASN A 152 0.98 9.02 14.38
N ASN A 153 1.04 9.98 13.45
CA ASN A 153 2.23 10.79 13.15
C ASN A 153 3.52 9.95 13.05
N ARG A 154 3.56 8.93 12.18
CA ARG A 154 4.71 8.00 12.05
C ARG A 154 4.94 7.06 13.24
N GLY A 155 3.95 6.87 14.11
CA GLY A 155 3.99 5.80 15.12
C GLY A 155 4.05 4.43 14.45
N GLU A 156 4.93 3.56 14.95
CA GLU A 156 5.23 2.27 14.34
C GLU A 156 4.84 1.08 15.23
N GLN A 157 4.30 0.04 14.62
CA GLN A 157 4.11 -1.26 15.26
C GLN A 157 4.71 -2.36 14.38
N TRP A 158 5.66 -3.11 14.93
CA TRP A 158 6.26 -4.26 14.25
C TRP A 158 5.75 -5.54 14.92
N VAL A 159 4.88 -6.25 14.22
CA VAL A 159 4.34 -7.54 14.63
C VAL A 159 5.31 -8.63 14.17
N HIS A 160 6.09 -9.17 15.10
CA HIS A 160 7.08 -10.20 14.85
C HIS A 160 6.44 -11.60 14.83
N GLU A 161 7.26 -12.62 14.56
CA GLU A 161 6.84 -14.02 14.61
C GLU A 161 6.17 -14.37 15.95
N GLY A 162 4.98 -14.97 15.89
CA GLY A 162 4.17 -15.31 17.06
C GLY A 162 3.44 -14.12 17.72
N GLY A 163 3.76 -12.89 17.31
CA GLY A 163 3.07 -11.68 17.77
C GLY A 163 1.67 -11.56 17.16
N VAL A 164 0.72 -11.05 17.96
CA VAL A 164 -0.67 -10.84 17.56
C VAL A 164 -1.09 -9.41 17.87
N ALA A 165 -1.45 -8.63 16.85
CA ALA A 165 -2.06 -7.31 16.99
C ALA A 165 -3.55 -7.39 16.66
N THR A 166 -4.43 -6.97 17.59
CA THR A 166 -5.87 -6.94 17.37
C THR A 166 -6.42 -5.53 17.51
N GLY A 167 -7.25 -5.10 16.56
CA GLY A 167 -7.91 -3.79 16.59
C GLY A 167 -6.95 -2.60 16.44
N THR A 168 -5.83 -2.78 15.73
CA THR A 168 -4.91 -1.65 15.51
C THR A 168 -5.54 -0.61 14.59
N ILE A 169 -5.49 0.66 14.99
CA ILE A 169 -5.94 1.79 14.18
C ILE A 169 -4.71 2.56 13.68
N ILE A 170 -4.54 2.63 12.36
CA ILE A 170 -3.43 3.31 11.70
C ILE A 170 -3.92 4.63 11.13
N ASN A 171 -3.66 5.73 11.83
CA ASN A 171 -3.98 7.09 11.40
C ASN A 171 -2.79 7.74 10.70
N ARG A 172 -2.90 9.05 10.41
CA ARG A 172 -1.94 9.87 9.65
C ARG A 172 -0.49 9.42 9.81
N ASP A 173 0.11 9.00 8.71
CA ASP A 173 1.51 8.55 8.57
C ASP A 173 1.92 7.38 9.48
N GLY A 174 1.01 6.78 10.25
CA GLY A 174 1.29 5.60 11.07
C GLY A 174 1.64 4.39 10.21
N TYR A 175 2.37 3.44 10.80
CA TYR A 175 2.88 2.29 10.08
C TYR A 175 2.82 1.00 10.90
N GLN A 176 2.13 -0.01 10.37
CA GLN A 176 2.15 -1.36 10.92
C GLN A 176 2.88 -2.31 9.95
N SER A 177 3.89 -3.00 10.44
CA SER A 177 4.59 -4.07 9.72
C SER A 177 4.26 -5.42 10.34
N VAL A 178 3.51 -6.25 9.60
CA VAL A 178 3.21 -7.62 9.98
C VAL A 178 4.27 -8.53 9.34
N LYS A 179 5.29 -8.90 10.11
CA LYS A 179 6.42 -9.71 9.63
C LYS A 179 6.01 -11.17 9.45
N SER A 180 6.87 -11.97 8.83
CA SER A 180 6.66 -13.42 8.70
C SER A 180 6.33 -14.05 10.06
N GLY A 181 5.27 -14.87 10.09
CA GLY A 181 4.77 -15.51 11.32
C GLY A 181 3.98 -14.60 12.28
N GLY A 182 3.86 -13.30 11.99
CA GLY A 182 3.01 -12.37 12.74
C GLY A 182 1.56 -12.36 12.23
N LEU A 183 0.63 -11.98 13.12
CA LEU A 183 -0.80 -11.88 12.83
C LEU A 183 -1.36 -10.50 13.21
N ALA A 184 -2.08 -9.87 12.31
CA ALA A 184 -2.90 -8.69 12.61
C ALA A 184 -4.38 -8.97 12.31
N THR A 185 -5.27 -8.70 13.26
CA THR A 185 -6.72 -8.88 13.10
C THR A 185 -7.47 -7.58 13.34
N GLY A 186 -8.52 -7.31 12.56
CA GLY A 186 -9.38 -6.14 12.75
C GLY A 186 -8.65 -4.80 12.60
N THR A 187 -7.61 -4.75 11.76
CA THR A 187 -6.85 -3.51 11.55
C THR A 187 -7.69 -2.50 10.76
N ILE A 188 -7.69 -1.25 11.20
CA ILE A 188 -8.34 -0.12 10.51
C ILE A 188 -7.26 0.80 9.95
N ILE A 189 -7.21 0.98 8.64
CA ILE A 189 -6.18 1.76 7.95
C ILE A 189 -6.77 3.06 7.39
N ASN A 190 -6.25 4.20 7.84
CA ASN A 190 -6.71 5.54 7.48
C ASN A 190 -5.61 6.41 6.81
N THR A 191 -4.48 5.82 6.43
CA THR A 191 -3.33 6.51 5.81
C THR A 191 -2.54 5.60 4.89
N GLY A 192 -1.68 6.19 4.06
CA GLY A 192 -0.68 5.54 3.21
C GLY A 192 -0.94 5.62 1.71
N ALA A 193 -2.13 6.04 1.29
CA ALA A 193 -2.52 6.23 -0.11
C ALA A 193 -2.67 7.72 -0.51
N GLU A 194 -2.17 8.66 0.29
CA GLU A 194 -2.24 10.10 0.00
C GLU A 194 -1.50 10.50 -1.30
N GLY A 195 -0.49 9.73 -1.69
CA GLY A 195 0.24 9.88 -2.95
C GLY A 195 -0.53 9.38 -4.19
N GLY A 196 -1.76 8.91 -4.01
CA GLY A 196 -2.57 8.28 -5.04
C GLY A 196 -2.49 6.75 -4.99
N PRO A 197 -3.36 6.09 -5.77
CA PRO A 197 -3.39 4.63 -5.84
C PRO A 197 -2.05 4.08 -6.36
N ASP A 198 -1.68 2.88 -5.90
CA ASP A 198 -0.49 2.15 -6.36
C ASP A 198 0.84 2.92 -6.18
N SER A 199 0.88 3.94 -5.32
CA SER A 199 2.11 4.67 -5.01
C SER A 199 3.00 3.81 -4.10
N ASP A 200 4.30 3.67 -4.41
CA ASP A 200 5.26 2.88 -3.63
C ASP A 200 5.66 3.51 -2.27
N ASN A 201 4.73 4.13 -1.55
CA ASN A 201 5.02 4.64 -0.22
C ASN A 201 5.29 3.46 0.74
N SER A 202 6.53 3.34 1.17
CA SER A 202 7.06 2.15 1.85
C SER A 202 7.01 2.22 3.39
N TYR A 203 6.59 3.35 3.98
CA TYR A 203 6.69 3.56 5.44
C TYR A 203 5.41 4.08 6.10
N THR A 204 4.23 3.84 5.51
CA THR A 204 2.93 4.24 6.06
C THR A 204 1.85 3.21 5.71
N GLY A 205 0.77 3.15 6.48
CA GLY A 205 -0.29 2.16 6.29
C GLY A 205 0.09 0.80 6.86
N GLN A 206 -0.37 -0.29 6.24
CA GLN A 206 -0.05 -1.65 6.68
C GLN A 206 0.78 -2.40 5.63
N LYS A 207 1.90 -2.99 6.06
CA LYS A 207 2.69 -3.95 5.25
C LYS A 207 2.55 -5.35 5.82
N VAL A 208 2.25 -6.32 4.95
CA VAL A 208 1.96 -7.71 5.34
C VAL A 208 2.94 -8.67 4.66
N GLN A 209 3.84 -9.24 5.45
CA GLN A 209 4.65 -10.42 5.11
C GLN A 209 4.15 -11.68 5.84
N GLY A 210 3.47 -11.51 6.98
CA GLY A 210 2.74 -12.54 7.71
C GLY A 210 1.28 -12.64 7.27
N THR A 211 0.35 -12.63 8.24
CA THR A 211 -1.09 -12.70 7.97
C THR A 211 -1.85 -11.49 8.51
N ALA A 212 -2.75 -10.93 7.70
CA ALA A 212 -3.73 -9.92 8.13
C ALA A 212 -5.16 -10.44 7.90
N GLU A 213 -6.04 -10.28 8.88
CA GLU A 213 -7.44 -10.76 8.80
C GLU A 213 -8.41 -9.65 9.18
N SER A 214 -9.57 -9.61 8.52
CA SER A 214 -10.66 -8.67 8.82
C SER A 214 -10.21 -7.21 8.77
N THR A 215 -9.37 -6.88 7.78
CA THR A 215 -8.82 -5.52 7.63
C THR A 215 -9.84 -4.60 6.97
N THR A 216 -10.02 -3.40 7.52
CA THR A 216 -10.80 -2.32 6.90
C THR A 216 -9.86 -1.23 6.41
N ILE A 217 -9.93 -0.92 5.12
CA ILE A 217 -9.15 0.13 4.47
C ILE A 217 -10.10 1.28 4.13
N ASN A 218 -9.98 2.38 4.87
CA ASN A 218 -10.78 3.58 4.64
C ASN A 218 -10.12 4.48 3.58
N LYS A 219 -10.74 5.64 3.33
CA LYS A 219 -10.17 6.68 2.47
C LYS A 219 -8.73 7.00 2.91
N ASN A 220 -7.83 7.07 1.92
CA ASN A 220 -6.39 7.26 2.06
C ASN A 220 -5.67 6.09 2.73
N GLY A 221 -6.36 5.01 3.12
CA GLY A 221 -5.74 3.81 3.69
C GLY A 221 -5.01 3.00 2.63
N ARG A 222 -3.85 2.43 2.99
CA ARG A 222 -3.12 1.50 2.13
C ARG A 222 -2.71 0.22 2.86
N GLN A 223 -2.99 -0.93 2.25
CA GLN A 223 -2.41 -2.22 2.61
C GLN A 223 -1.51 -2.74 1.47
N ILE A 224 -0.30 -3.16 1.81
CA ILE A 224 0.62 -3.81 0.87
C ILE A 224 0.85 -5.24 1.34
N ILE A 225 0.45 -6.21 0.52
CA ILE A 225 0.69 -7.63 0.76
C ILE A 225 1.94 -8.01 -0.01
N LEU A 226 3.03 -8.26 0.69
CA LEU A 226 4.31 -8.68 0.11
C LEU A 226 4.26 -10.16 -0.30
N PHE A 227 5.28 -10.63 -1.04
CA PHE A 227 5.29 -11.94 -1.69
C PHE A 227 4.89 -13.13 -0.79
N SER A 228 5.31 -13.14 0.49
CA SER A 228 4.95 -14.19 1.46
C SER A 228 3.66 -13.90 2.25
N GLY A 229 3.12 -12.69 2.12
CA GLY A 229 2.01 -12.19 2.91
C GLY A 229 0.66 -12.74 2.46
N ILE A 230 -0.25 -12.84 3.41
CA ILE A 230 -1.64 -13.24 3.18
C ILE A 230 -2.56 -12.21 3.83
N ALA A 231 -3.51 -11.65 3.07
CA ALA A 231 -4.64 -10.93 3.63
C ALA A 231 -5.94 -11.71 3.42
N ARG A 232 -6.77 -11.82 4.45
CA ARG A 232 -8.09 -12.46 4.41
C ARG A 232 -9.17 -11.48 4.84
N ASP A 233 -10.30 -11.53 4.16
CA ASP A 233 -11.52 -10.79 4.53
C ASP A 233 -11.24 -9.28 4.64
N THR A 234 -10.76 -8.70 3.54
CA THR A 234 -10.42 -7.27 3.48
C THR A 234 -11.57 -6.47 2.88
N LEU A 235 -11.99 -5.41 3.57
CA LEU A 235 -12.97 -4.45 3.09
C LEU A 235 -12.29 -3.14 2.71
N ILE A 236 -12.48 -2.68 1.48
CA ILE A 236 -11.84 -1.47 0.95
C ILE A 236 -12.91 -0.47 0.53
N TYR A 237 -12.96 0.68 1.19
CA TYR A 237 -13.85 1.79 0.86
C TYR A 237 -13.25 2.73 -0.18
N ALA A 238 -14.09 3.63 -0.70
CA ALA A 238 -13.70 4.67 -1.64
C ALA A 238 -12.43 5.44 -1.22
N GLY A 239 -11.42 5.41 -2.10
CA GLY A 239 -10.11 6.03 -1.88
C GLY A 239 -9.14 5.23 -1.00
N GLY A 240 -9.49 3.99 -0.62
CA GLY A 240 -8.58 3.02 -0.04
C GLY A 240 -7.92 2.14 -1.12
N ASP A 241 -6.74 1.61 -0.81
CA ASP A 241 -5.90 0.83 -1.73
C ASP A 241 -5.37 -0.45 -1.08
N GLN A 242 -5.41 -1.56 -1.83
CA GLN A 242 -4.65 -2.76 -1.54
C GLN A 242 -3.73 -3.13 -2.72
N SER A 243 -2.43 -3.21 -2.47
CA SER A 243 -1.42 -3.68 -3.43
C SER A 243 -1.03 -5.13 -3.11
N VAL A 244 -1.24 -6.05 -4.04
CA VAL A 244 -1.11 -7.50 -3.85
C VAL A 244 0.09 -8.04 -4.63
N HIS A 245 1.18 -8.34 -3.92
CA HIS A 245 2.32 -9.13 -4.42
C HIS A 245 2.33 -10.56 -3.86
N GLY A 246 1.64 -10.78 -2.72
CA GLY A 246 1.39 -12.10 -2.14
C GLY A 246 -0.01 -12.58 -2.47
N ARG A 247 -0.81 -12.89 -1.42
CA ARG A 247 -2.16 -13.45 -1.58
C ARG A 247 -3.23 -12.60 -0.90
N ALA A 248 -4.26 -12.22 -1.64
CA ALA A 248 -5.48 -11.60 -1.11
C ALA A 248 -6.66 -12.56 -1.27
N LEU A 249 -7.39 -12.84 -0.19
CA LEU A 249 -8.51 -13.78 -0.18
C LEU A 249 -9.75 -13.07 0.37
N ASN A 250 -10.88 -13.16 -0.35
CA ASN A 250 -12.16 -12.56 0.05
C ASN A 250 -12.05 -11.03 0.23
N THR A 251 -11.69 -10.33 -0.84
CA THR A 251 -11.65 -8.86 -0.81
C THR A 251 -12.97 -8.27 -1.31
N THR A 252 -13.52 -7.31 -0.59
CA THR A 252 -14.72 -6.55 -1.01
C THR A 252 -14.35 -5.11 -1.31
N LEU A 253 -14.60 -4.66 -2.54
CA LEU A 253 -14.30 -3.30 -3.00
C LEU A 253 -15.59 -2.46 -3.05
N ASN A 254 -15.81 -1.63 -2.03
CA ASN A 254 -16.91 -0.67 -1.93
C ASN A 254 -16.44 0.73 -2.34
N GLY A 255 -16.12 0.90 -3.63
CA GLY A 255 -15.49 2.11 -4.15
C GLY A 255 -13.95 2.11 -4.10
N GLY A 256 -13.35 1.11 -3.45
CA GLY A 256 -11.91 1.00 -3.25
C GLY A 256 -11.16 0.32 -4.39
N TYR A 257 -9.83 0.30 -4.29
CA TYR A 257 -8.92 -0.21 -5.31
C TYR A 257 -8.15 -1.44 -4.85
N GLN A 258 -8.03 -2.45 -5.73
CA GLN A 258 -7.10 -3.56 -5.55
C GLN A 258 -6.20 -3.70 -6.78
N TYR A 259 -4.89 -3.63 -6.58
CA TYR A 259 -3.88 -3.83 -7.62
C TYR A 259 -3.21 -5.18 -7.41
N VAL A 260 -3.37 -6.10 -8.36
CA VAL A 260 -2.72 -7.41 -8.34
C VAL A 260 -1.49 -7.35 -9.22
N HIS A 261 -0.32 -7.35 -8.59
CA HIS A 261 0.97 -7.22 -9.25
C HIS A 261 1.45 -8.57 -9.78
N LYS A 262 2.59 -8.54 -10.48
CA LYS A 262 3.30 -9.74 -10.91
C LYS A 262 3.50 -10.71 -9.73
N ASP A 263 3.18 -11.98 -9.97
CA ASP A 263 3.23 -13.10 -9.03
C ASP A 263 2.21 -13.01 -7.87
N GLY A 264 1.42 -11.93 -7.81
CA GLY A 264 0.33 -11.76 -6.86
C GLY A 264 -0.92 -12.54 -7.27
N LEU A 265 -1.66 -13.03 -6.27
CA LEU A 265 -2.90 -13.79 -6.45
C LEU A 265 -4.03 -13.19 -5.61
N ALA A 266 -5.15 -12.82 -6.25
CA ALA A 266 -6.39 -12.47 -5.54
C ALA A 266 -7.50 -13.49 -5.83
N LEU A 267 -8.15 -14.01 -4.80
CA LEU A 267 -9.29 -14.94 -4.95
C LEU A 267 -10.54 -14.40 -4.27
N ASN A 268 -11.69 -14.65 -4.91
CA ASN A 268 -13.03 -14.29 -4.41
C ASN A 268 -13.16 -12.78 -4.16
N THR A 269 -12.69 -11.96 -5.11
CA THR A 269 -12.87 -10.51 -5.01
C THR A 269 -14.27 -10.13 -5.47
N VAL A 270 -14.99 -9.36 -4.67
CA VAL A 270 -16.30 -8.79 -5.01
C VAL A 270 -16.12 -7.30 -5.27
N ILE A 271 -16.42 -6.87 -6.49
CA ILE A 271 -16.28 -5.50 -6.96
C ILE A 271 -17.66 -4.85 -6.99
N ASN A 272 -17.95 -3.99 -6.03
CA ASN A 272 -19.19 -3.23 -5.96
C ASN A 272 -19.04 -1.87 -6.65
N GLU A 273 -20.09 -1.04 -6.60
CA GLU A 273 -20.14 0.27 -7.23
C GLU A 273 -18.90 1.13 -6.91
N GLY A 274 -18.27 1.65 -7.97
CA GLY A 274 -17.04 2.45 -7.91
C GLY A 274 -15.78 1.65 -7.55
N GLY A 275 -15.92 0.38 -7.18
CA GLY A 275 -14.80 -0.51 -6.89
C GLY A 275 -14.05 -0.86 -8.16
N TRP A 276 -12.73 -1.01 -8.04
CA TRP A 276 -11.88 -1.27 -9.21
C TRP A 276 -10.76 -2.26 -8.88
N GLN A 277 -10.79 -3.43 -9.52
CA GLN A 277 -9.74 -4.43 -9.45
C GLN A 277 -8.88 -4.33 -10.71
N VAL A 278 -7.57 -4.18 -10.54
CA VAL A 278 -6.59 -4.07 -11.63
C VAL A 278 -5.63 -5.25 -11.57
N VAL A 279 -5.60 -6.04 -12.63
CA VAL A 279 -4.70 -7.18 -12.78
C VAL A 279 -3.57 -6.77 -13.72
N LYS A 280 -2.36 -6.65 -13.19
CA LYS A 280 -1.16 -6.27 -13.95
C LYS A 280 -0.57 -7.49 -14.66
N ALA A 281 0.41 -7.24 -15.53
CA ALA A 281 1.15 -8.31 -16.19
C ALA A 281 1.77 -9.29 -15.17
N GLY A 282 1.47 -10.57 -15.32
CA GLY A 282 1.91 -11.64 -14.42
C GLY A 282 1.13 -11.73 -13.09
N GLY A 283 0.12 -10.87 -12.87
CA GLY A 283 -0.82 -11.02 -11.75
C GLY A 283 -1.97 -11.93 -12.14
N ALA A 284 -2.54 -12.63 -11.14
CA ALA A 284 -3.62 -13.58 -11.34
C ALA A 284 -4.80 -13.31 -10.40
N VAL A 285 -6.02 -13.40 -10.91
CA VAL A 285 -7.24 -13.36 -10.11
C VAL A 285 -8.18 -14.52 -10.44
N GLY A 286 -8.92 -14.98 -9.44
CA GLY A 286 -9.88 -16.08 -9.56
C GLY A 286 -11.17 -15.80 -8.82
N ASN A 287 -12.30 -16.24 -9.38
CA ASN A 287 -13.64 -16.07 -8.79
C ASN A 287 -13.99 -14.60 -8.53
N THR A 288 -13.57 -13.69 -9.41
CA THR A 288 -13.95 -12.27 -9.31
C THR A 288 -15.43 -12.11 -9.66
N THR A 289 -16.19 -11.41 -8.82
CA THR A 289 -17.57 -10.98 -9.12
C THR A 289 -17.59 -9.48 -9.39
N ILE A 290 -18.07 -9.08 -10.56
CA ILE A 290 -18.21 -7.68 -10.96
C ILE A 290 -19.69 -7.31 -10.88
N ASN A 291 -20.05 -6.47 -9.91
CA ASN A 291 -21.42 -5.94 -9.78
C ASN A 291 -21.59 -4.66 -10.58
N GLN A 292 -22.82 -4.14 -10.62
CA GLN A 292 -23.16 -2.91 -11.31
C GLN A 292 -22.22 -1.76 -10.89
N ASN A 293 -21.67 -1.06 -11.89
CA ASN A 293 -20.73 0.05 -11.74
C ASN A 293 -19.40 -0.32 -11.04
N GLY A 294 -19.10 -1.60 -10.86
CA GLY A 294 -17.76 -2.09 -10.54
C GLY A 294 -16.95 -2.36 -11.80
N GLU A 295 -15.63 -2.21 -11.72
CA GLU A 295 -14.72 -2.45 -12.86
C GLU A 295 -13.67 -3.53 -12.54
N LEU A 296 -13.57 -4.53 -13.41
CA LEU A 296 -12.39 -5.39 -13.51
C LEU A 296 -11.55 -4.93 -14.71
N ARG A 297 -10.30 -4.55 -14.48
CA ARG A 297 -9.33 -4.24 -15.52
C ARG A 297 -8.22 -5.29 -15.57
N VAL A 298 -8.07 -5.95 -16.71
CA VAL A 298 -7.02 -6.95 -16.92
C VAL A 298 -6.06 -6.43 -17.99
N HIS A 299 -4.82 -6.12 -17.59
CA HIS A 299 -3.79 -5.67 -18.51
C HIS A 299 -3.22 -6.84 -19.33
N ALA A 300 -2.51 -6.53 -20.41
CA ALA A 300 -1.77 -7.52 -21.19
C ALA A 300 -0.86 -8.37 -20.29
N GLY A 301 -0.93 -9.70 -20.47
CA GLY A 301 -0.22 -10.68 -19.64
C GLY A 301 -0.78 -10.87 -18.23
N GLY A 302 -1.87 -10.21 -17.85
CA GLY A 302 -2.63 -10.52 -16.63
C GLY A 302 -3.63 -11.65 -16.86
N GLU A 303 -4.01 -12.35 -15.79
CA GLU A 303 -4.92 -13.49 -15.84
C GLU A 303 -6.11 -13.30 -14.88
N ALA A 304 -7.33 -13.52 -15.38
CA ALA A 304 -8.56 -13.53 -14.60
C ALA A 304 -9.42 -14.75 -14.96
N THR A 305 -9.64 -15.65 -14.00
CA THR A 305 -10.40 -16.89 -14.23
C THR A 305 -11.68 -16.94 -13.38
N ALA A 306 -12.67 -17.68 -13.86
CA ALA A 306 -13.98 -17.81 -13.21
C ALA A 306 -14.63 -16.45 -12.86
N VAL A 307 -14.51 -15.47 -13.76
CA VAL A 307 -15.12 -14.16 -13.60
C VAL A 307 -16.64 -14.30 -13.70
N THR A 308 -17.38 -13.70 -12.76
CA THR A 308 -18.83 -13.51 -12.85
C THR A 308 -19.09 -12.04 -13.12
N GLN A 309 -19.44 -11.70 -14.37
CA GLN A 309 -19.79 -10.34 -14.77
C GLN A 309 -21.31 -10.19 -14.72
N ASN A 310 -21.81 -9.55 -13.65
CA ASN A 310 -23.23 -9.24 -13.54
C ASN A 310 -23.59 -8.06 -14.45
N THR A 311 -24.89 -7.88 -14.73
CA THR A 311 -25.39 -6.78 -15.56
C THR A 311 -24.92 -5.43 -15.02
N GLY A 312 -24.34 -4.63 -15.90
CA GLY A 312 -23.78 -3.32 -15.60
C GLY A 312 -22.39 -3.35 -14.94
N GLY A 313 -21.78 -4.53 -14.82
CA GLY A 313 -20.37 -4.68 -14.42
C GLY A 313 -19.44 -4.45 -15.61
N ALA A 314 -18.41 -3.62 -15.42
CA ALA A 314 -17.47 -3.25 -16.46
C ALA A 314 -16.27 -4.22 -16.49
N LEU A 315 -16.03 -4.80 -17.67
CA LEU A 315 -14.78 -5.51 -17.98
C LEU A 315 -13.94 -4.66 -18.93
N VAL A 316 -12.72 -4.29 -18.51
CA VAL A 316 -11.75 -3.55 -19.32
C VAL A 316 -10.54 -4.45 -19.59
N THR A 317 -10.33 -4.85 -20.84
CA THR A 317 -9.26 -5.79 -21.18
C THR A 317 -8.78 -5.65 -22.63
N SER A 318 -7.79 -6.45 -23.01
CA SER A 318 -7.36 -6.63 -24.39
C SER A 318 -7.19 -8.10 -24.72
N THR A 319 -7.13 -8.41 -26.01
CA THR A 319 -6.80 -9.75 -26.52
C THR A 319 -5.41 -10.26 -26.14
N ALA A 320 -4.55 -9.44 -25.51
CA ALA A 320 -3.27 -9.86 -24.93
C ALA A 320 -3.36 -10.30 -23.45
N ALA A 321 -4.54 -10.29 -22.85
CA ALA A 321 -4.79 -10.81 -21.51
C ALA A 321 -5.43 -12.22 -21.57
N THR A 322 -5.51 -12.89 -20.43
CA THR A 322 -6.32 -14.11 -20.26
C THR A 322 -7.50 -13.80 -19.36
N VAL A 323 -8.73 -13.92 -19.86
CA VAL A 323 -9.97 -13.70 -19.08
C VAL A 323 -10.97 -14.81 -19.39
N THR A 324 -11.49 -15.50 -18.39
CA THR A 324 -12.56 -16.50 -18.58
C THR A 324 -13.64 -16.34 -17.53
N GLY A 325 -14.89 -16.57 -17.91
CA GLY A 325 -16.00 -16.36 -17.00
C GLY A 325 -17.38 -16.57 -17.60
N ILE A 326 -18.37 -16.05 -16.88
CA ILE A 326 -19.78 -16.01 -17.27
C ILE A 326 -20.25 -14.56 -17.16
N ASN A 327 -20.95 -14.09 -18.17
CA ASN A 327 -21.71 -12.85 -18.16
C ASN A 327 -23.20 -13.14 -18.37
N ARG A 328 -24.03 -12.10 -18.48
CA ARG A 328 -25.49 -12.25 -18.68
C ARG A 328 -25.91 -12.97 -19.97
N LEU A 329 -25.00 -13.16 -20.93
CA LEU A 329 -25.22 -13.92 -22.17
C LEU A 329 -24.62 -15.33 -22.13
N GLY A 330 -24.04 -15.75 -21.01
CA GLY A 330 -23.43 -17.07 -20.84
C GLY A 330 -21.90 -17.03 -20.69
N ALA A 331 -21.24 -18.13 -21.01
CA ALA A 331 -19.78 -18.23 -20.91
C ALA A 331 -19.08 -17.29 -21.90
N PHE A 332 -18.01 -16.64 -21.48
CA PHE A 332 -17.16 -15.80 -22.34
C PHE A 332 -15.69 -16.07 -22.09
N SER A 333 -14.85 -15.70 -23.06
CA SER A 333 -13.41 -15.89 -22.94
C SER A 333 -12.61 -14.83 -23.71
N VAL A 334 -11.40 -14.58 -23.24
CA VAL A 334 -10.30 -13.91 -23.92
C VAL A 334 -9.07 -14.77 -23.65
N VAL A 335 -8.62 -15.56 -24.62
CA VAL A 335 -7.55 -16.54 -24.45
C VAL A 335 -6.71 -16.58 -25.71
N GLU A 336 -5.38 -16.52 -25.57
CA GLU A 336 -4.42 -16.70 -26.67
C GLU A 336 -4.73 -15.84 -27.93
N GLY A 337 -5.06 -14.55 -27.72
CA GLY A 337 -5.36 -13.65 -28.83
C GLY A 337 -6.78 -13.76 -29.41
N LYS A 338 -7.66 -14.58 -28.81
CA LYS A 338 -9.05 -14.74 -29.23
C LYS A 338 -10.02 -14.38 -28.11
N ALA A 339 -10.92 -13.43 -28.38
CA ALA A 339 -12.06 -13.12 -27.55
C ALA A 339 -13.35 -13.74 -28.11
N ASP A 340 -14.26 -14.19 -27.23
CA ASP A 340 -15.58 -14.71 -27.60
C ASP A 340 -16.63 -14.37 -26.53
N ASN A 341 -17.81 -13.93 -26.99
CA ASN A 341 -18.99 -13.61 -26.17
C ASN A 341 -18.75 -12.54 -25.10
N VAL A 342 -17.82 -11.60 -25.35
CA VAL A 342 -17.52 -10.51 -24.41
C VAL A 342 -18.67 -9.48 -24.42
N VAL A 343 -19.13 -9.09 -23.22
CA VAL A 343 -20.13 -8.03 -23.03
C VAL A 343 -19.45 -6.78 -22.49
N LEU A 344 -19.67 -5.66 -23.17
CA LEU A 344 -19.08 -4.36 -22.85
C LEU A 344 -20.21 -3.37 -22.53
N GLU A 345 -20.26 -2.90 -21.28
CA GLU A 345 -21.27 -1.97 -20.76
C GLU A 345 -20.67 -1.17 -19.59
N ASN A 346 -21.23 0.00 -19.27
CA ASN A 346 -20.84 0.83 -18.11
C ASN A 346 -19.34 1.14 -18.00
N GLY A 347 -18.69 1.46 -19.12
CA GLY A 347 -17.25 1.72 -19.18
C GLY A 347 -16.40 0.48 -19.53
N GLY A 348 -17.03 -0.69 -19.67
CA GLY A 348 -16.38 -1.89 -20.18
C GLY A 348 -15.76 -1.66 -21.55
N ARG A 349 -14.58 -2.21 -21.78
CA ARG A 349 -13.81 -2.01 -23.00
C ARG A 349 -13.01 -3.23 -23.41
N LEU A 350 -13.00 -3.53 -24.71
CA LEU A 350 -12.14 -4.56 -25.31
C LEU A 350 -11.27 -3.96 -26.40
N ASP A 351 -9.96 -4.11 -26.24
CA ASP A 351 -8.98 -3.84 -27.30
C ASP A 351 -8.63 -5.13 -28.06
N VAL A 352 -9.01 -5.19 -29.34
CA VAL A 352 -8.64 -6.27 -30.27
C VAL A 352 -7.38 -5.84 -31.02
N LEU A 353 -6.27 -6.51 -30.72
CA LEU A 353 -4.95 -6.13 -31.24
C LEU A 353 -4.71 -6.70 -32.64
N SER A 354 -3.63 -6.23 -33.28
CA SER A 354 -3.24 -6.71 -34.61
C SER A 354 -2.98 -8.23 -34.59
N GLY A 355 -3.55 -8.94 -35.56
CA GLY A 355 -3.45 -10.41 -35.67
C GLY A 355 -4.37 -11.18 -34.72
N HIS A 356 -5.11 -10.50 -33.84
CA HIS A 356 -6.05 -11.10 -32.89
C HIS A 356 -7.49 -11.04 -33.39
N THR A 357 -8.38 -11.81 -32.77
CA THR A 357 -9.80 -11.90 -33.16
C THR A 357 -10.74 -11.75 -31.96
N ALA A 358 -11.89 -11.12 -32.17
CA ALA A 358 -13.04 -11.17 -31.27
C ALA A 358 -14.29 -11.68 -32.00
N THR A 359 -15.07 -12.56 -31.36
CA THR A 359 -16.35 -13.04 -31.89
C THR A 359 -17.47 -12.78 -30.90
N ASN A 360 -18.69 -12.56 -31.40
CA ASN A 360 -19.91 -12.43 -30.58
C ASN A 360 -19.80 -11.32 -29.51
N THR A 361 -19.10 -10.23 -29.81
CA THR A 361 -18.94 -9.13 -28.85
C THR A 361 -20.22 -8.31 -28.80
N ARG A 362 -20.81 -8.15 -27.61
CA ARG A 362 -21.94 -7.25 -27.36
C ARG A 362 -21.42 -5.93 -26.81
N VAL A 363 -21.77 -4.82 -27.46
CA VAL A 363 -21.35 -3.48 -27.07
C VAL A 363 -22.58 -2.65 -26.73
N ASP A 364 -22.87 -2.49 -25.45
CA ASP A 364 -24.02 -1.76 -24.92
C ASP A 364 -23.64 -0.37 -24.39
N ASP A 365 -24.56 0.31 -23.73
CA ASP A 365 -24.40 1.68 -23.23
C ASP A 365 -23.13 1.84 -22.38
N GLY A 366 -22.31 2.83 -22.76
CA GLY A 366 -21.00 3.09 -22.15
C GLY A 366 -19.92 2.05 -22.45
N GLY A 367 -20.22 0.99 -23.21
CA GLY A 367 -19.25 -0.01 -23.66
C GLY A 367 -18.42 0.48 -24.84
N THR A 368 -17.17 0.04 -24.95
CA THR A 368 -16.30 0.39 -26.09
C THR A 368 -15.57 -0.83 -26.67
N LEU A 369 -15.81 -1.14 -27.93
CA LEU A 369 -14.98 -2.07 -28.70
C LEU A 369 -13.98 -1.28 -29.53
N ASP A 370 -12.68 -1.50 -29.32
CA ASP A 370 -11.61 -0.93 -30.14
C ASP A 370 -10.90 -2.03 -30.92
N VAL A 371 -11.07 -2.00 -32.24
CA VAL A 371 -10.43 -2.93 -33.18
C VAL A 371 -9.30 -2.22 -33.88
N ARG A 372 -8.07 -2.57 -33.50
CA ARG A 372 -6.85 -1.99 -34.06
C ARG A 372 -6.57 -2.50 -35.47
N ASN A 373 -5.71 -1.80 -36.18
CA ASN A 373 -5.27 -2.18 -37.53
C ASN A 373 -4.74 -3.62 -37.57
N GLY A 374 -5.28 -4.43 -38.47
CA GLY A 374 -4.97 -5.86 -38.59
C GLY A 374 -5.66 -6.75 -37.53
N GLY A 375 -6.49 -6.20 -36.65
CA GLY A 375 -7.37 -6.94 -35.76
C GLY A 375 -8.71 -7.28 -36.45
N ALA A 376 -9.38 -8.33 -35.96
CA ALA A 376 -10.65 -8.77 -36.50
C ALA A 376 -11.75 -8.88 -35.42
N ALA A 377 -12.95 -8.38 -35.69
CA ALA A 377 -14.12 -8.57 -34.83
C ALA A 377 -15.34 -8.96 -35.67
N THR A 378 -15.89 -10.16 -35.46
CA THR A 378 -17.06 -10.62 -36.20
C THR A 378 -18.23 -10.87 -35.27
N THR A 379 -19.44 -10.88 -35.87
CA THR A 379 -20.71 -10.99 -35.14
C THR A 379 -20.84 -9.98 -34.00
N VAL A 380 -20.29 -8.77 -34.22
CA VAL A 380 -20.42 -7.65 -33.30
C VAL A 380 -21.90 -7.26 -33.20
N SER A 381 -22.42 -7.12 -31.98
CA SER A 381 -23.78 -6.66 -31.73
C SER A 381 -23.74 -5.32 -31.03
N MET A 382 -24.04 -4.25 -31.77
CA MET A 382 -24.10 -2.89 -31.22
C MET A 382 -25.47 -2.65 -30.57
N GLY A 383 -25.46 -2.28 -29.30
CA GLY A 383 -26.59 -1.69 -28.58
C GLY A 383 -26.58 -0.17 -28.69
N ASN A 384 -27.61 0.46 -28.13
CA ASN A 384 -27.67 1.92 -28.04
C ASN A 384 -26.59 2.42 -27.07
N GLY A 385 -25.88 3.49 -27.41
CA GLY A 385 -24.81 4.06 -26.58
C GLY A 385 -23.50 3.27 -26.60
N GLY A 386 -23.42 2.18 -27.36
CA GLY A 386 -22.18 1.43 -27.56
C GLY A 386 -21.24 2.12 -28.54
N VAL A 387 -19.94 2.10 -28.23
CA VAL A 387 -18.90 2.75 -29.03
C VAL A 387 -18.06 1.73 -29.79
N LEU A 388 -17.88 1.94 -31.08
CA LEU A 388 -16.96 1.19 -31.92
C LEU A 388 -15.84 2.11 -32.42
N LEU A 389 -14.60 1.79 -32.05
CA LEU A 389 -13.40 2.39 -32.61
C LEU A 389 -12.78 1.38 -33.57
N ALA A 390 -12.67 1.74 -34.85
CA ALA A 390 -12.05 0.89 -35.84
C ALA A 390 -11.41 1.74 -36.94
N ASP A 391 -10.26 1.28 -37.46
CA ASP A 391 -9.63 1.87 -38.65
C ASP A 391 -9.90 1.02 -39.90
N SER A 392 -9.62 1.58 -41.08
CA SER A 392 -9.87 0.90 -42.37
C SER A 392 -9.04 -0.38 -42.59
N GLY A 393 -7.98 -0.58 -41.79
CA GLY A 393 -7.18 -1.81 -41.80
C GLY A 393 -7.69 -2.87 -40.83
N ALA A 394 -8.76 -2.61 -40.07
CA ALA A 394 -9.46 -3.61 -39.28
C ALA A 394 -10.42 -4.45 -40.15
N ALA A 395 -10.76 -5.65 -39.66
CA ALA A 395 -11.81 -6.49 -40.24
C ALA A 395 -12.98 -6.58 -39.24
N VAL A 396 -14.07 -5.85 -39.49
CA VAL A 396 -15.22 -5.81 -38.58
C VAL A 396 -16.50 -6.25 -39.30
N SER A 397 -17.34 -7.06 -38.67
CA SER A 397 -18.69 -7.35 -39.16
C SER A 397 -19.69 -7.53 -38.01
N GLY A 398 -20.91 -7.03 -38.20
CA GLY A 398 -21.90 -7.05 -37.13
C GLY A 398 -23.25 -6.47 -37.50
N THR A 399 -24.07 -6.27 -36.48
CA THR A 399 -25.37 -5.61 -36.55
C THR A 399 -25.40 -4.36 -35.68
N ARG A 400 -25.98 -3.29 -36.22
CA ARG A 400 -26.26 -2.02 -35.54
C ARG A 400 -27.43 -2.17 -34.57
N SER A 401 -27.63 -1.16 -33.73
CA SER A 401 -28.78 -1.08 -32.81
C SER A 401 -30.14 -1.01 -33.54
N ASP A 402 -30.17 -0.51 -34.78
CA ASP A 402 -31.34 -0.52 -35.66
C ASP A 402 -31.55 -1.84 -36.42
N GLY A 403 -30.73 -2.86 -36.14
CA GLY A 403 -30.81 -4.20 -36.71
C GLY A 403 -30.16 -4.37 -38.09
N LYS A 404 -29.63 -3.30 -38.70
CA LYS A 404 -28.95 -3.38 -40.00
C LYS A 404 -27.55 -3.95 -39.85
N ALA A 405 -27.11 -4.75 -40.82
CA ALA A 405 -25.73 -5.21 -40.90
C ALA A 405 -24.76 -4.06 -41.25
N PHE A 406 -23.51 -4.18 -40.81
CA PHE A 406 -22.41 -3.31 -41.20
C PHE A 406 -21.12 -4.11 -41.34
N SER A 407 -20.15 -3.57 -42.09
CA SER A 407 -18.83 -4.21 -42.20
C SER A 407 -17.69 -3.22 -42.48
N ILE A 408 -16.49 -3.62 -42.08
CA ILE A 408 -15.20 -3.00 -42.45
C ILE A 408 -14.29 -4.14 -42.90
N GLY A 409 -13.68 -4.01 -44.07
CA GLY A 409 -12.75 -5.03 -44.57
C GLY A 409 -12.15 -4.66 -45.92
N GLY A 410 -10.90 -5.07 -46.16
CA GLY A 410 -10.20 -4.78 -47.42
C GLY A 410 -10.05 -3.28 -47.73
N GLY A 411 -9.97 -2.44 -46.69
CA GLY A 411 -9.91 -0.98 -46.84
C GLY A 411 -11.25 -0.32 -47.19
N GLN A 412 -12.36 -1.06 -47.15
CA GLN A 412 -13.71 -0.56 -47.40
C GLN A 412 -14.53 -0.59 -46.12
N ALA A 413 -15.43 0.38 -45.96
CA ALA A 413 -16.40 0.43 -44.88
C ALA A 413 -17.81 0.55 -45.47
N ASP A 414 -18.75 -0.24 -44.98
CA ASP A 414 -20.14 -0.28 -45.44
C ASP A 414 -21.12 -0.16 -44.27
N ALA A 415 -22.13 0.67 -44.47
CA ALA A 415 -23.26 0.90 -43.56
C ALA A 415 -22.91 1.28 -42.10
N LEU A 416 -21.75 1.91 -41.85
CA LEU A 416 -21.35 2.34 -40.51
C LEU A 416 -22.38 3.30 -39.86
N MET A 417 -22.60 3.11 -38.57
CA MET A 417 -23.31 4.07 -37.72
C MET A 417 -22.36 4.58 -36.67
N LEU A 418 -22.01 5.86 -36.76
CA LEU A 418 -21.12 6.51 -35.80
C LEU A 418 -21.99 7.40 -34.91
N GLU A 419 -22.45 6.84 -33.80
CA GLU A 419 -23.08 7.63 -32.74
C GLU A 419 -22.01 8.46 -32.00
N LYS A 420 -22.44 9.33 -31.09
CA LYS A 420 -21.52 10.20 -30.35
C LYS A 420 -20.64 9.36 -29.41
N GLY A 421 -19.34 9.28 -29.69
CA GLY A 421 -18.36 8.57 -28.85
C GLY A 421 -17.03 8.39 -29.56
#